data_AF-I9C7U7-F1
#
_entry.id   AF-I9C7U7-F1
#
_cell.length_a   1.000
_cell.length_b   1.000
_cell.length_c   1.000
_cell.angle_alpha   90.00
_cell.angle_beta   90.00
_cell.angle_gamma   90.00
#
_symmetry.space_group_name_H-M   'P 1'
#
loop_
_entity.id
_entity.type
_entity.pdbx_description
1 polymer ?
#
loop_
_entity_poly.entity_id
_entity_poly.type
_entity_poly.pdbx_seq_one_letter_code
_entity_poly.pdbx_strand_id
1 'polypeptide(L)'
;MAMKPRHHLYLEELTARLDTLASKPGTSKSAIVADALCEYLNRRATREVDDLLKHRLDRISNELGRIEWDATVLLETLSLFVRYQFTVTAPVPEADKAAHAIGRERFRRFVDQVGRQLSTGRSIGVSREMPGTLRPRRGAGRTIRYAAGPAAFR
;
A
#
# COMPACT_ATOMS: atom_id res chain seq x y z
N MET A 1 -3.12 -18.49 49.79
CA MET A 1 -3.99 -19.14 48.78
C MET A 1 -4.86 -18.07 48.16
N ALA A 2 -4.79 -17.85 46.85
CA ALA A 2 -5.65 -16.86 46.19
C ALA A 2 -7.11 -17.32 46.24
N MET A 3 -8.01 -16.47 46.74
CA MET A 3 -9.44 -16.77 46.83
C MET A 3 -10.01 -16.91 45.42
N LYS A 4 -10.75 -17.99 45.14
CA LYS A 4 -11.44 -18.22 43.86
C LYS A 4 -12.86 -17.65 43.97
N PRO A 5 -13.15 -16.45 43.43
CA PRO A 5 -14.46 -15.83 43.56
C PRO A 5 -15.55 -16.70 42.89
N ARG A 6 -16.65 -16.95 43.61
CA ARG A 6 -17.79 -17.71 43.09
C ARG A 6 -18.70 -16.79 42.28
N HIS A 7 -19.06 -17.24 41.09
CA HIS A 7 -19.95 -16.53 40.17
C HIS A 7 -21.20 -17.37 39.96
N HIS A 8 -22.38 -16.77 40.09
CA HIS A 8 -23.67 -17.42 39.80
C HIS A 8 -24.14 -16.98 38.41
N LEU A 9 -24.30 -17.94 37.50
CA LEU A 9 -24.65 -17.70 36.10
C LEU A 9 -25.83 -18.59 35.72
N TYR A 10 -26.75 -18.06 34.92
CA TYR A 10 -27.86 -18.82 34.35
C TYR A 10 -27.48 -19.34 32.96
N LEU A 11 -27.71 -20.63 32.70
CA LEU A 11 -27.32 -21.32 31.47
C LEU A 11 -28.52 -22.10 30.90
N GLU A 12 -29.57 -21.42 30.44
CA GLU A 12 -30.84 -22.06 30.05
C GLU A 12 -30.66 -23.15 28.99
N GLU A 13 -30.15 -22.81 27.81
CA GLU A 13 -29.99 -23.77 26.70
C GLU A 13 -28.77 -24.69 26.84
N LEU A 14 -27.80 -24.31 27.67
CA LEU A 14 -26.49 -24.96 27.73
C LEU A 14 -26.34 -25.93 28.90
N THR A 15 -27.25 -25.94 29.88
CA THR A 15 -27.14 -26.78 31.09
C THR A 15 -26.98 -28.26 30.75
N ALA A 16 -27.87 -28.82 29.93
CA ALA A 16 -27.80 -30.24 29.56
C ALA A 16 -26.50 -30.61 28.83
N ARG A 17 -25.99 -29.71 27.98
CA ARG A 17 -24.71 -29.91 27.26
C ARG A 17 -23.52 -29.82 28.22
N LEU A 18 -23.54 -28.89 29.16
CA LEU A 18 -22.49 -28.74 30.17
C LEU A 18 -22.45 -29.94 31.12
N ASP A 19 -23.61 -30.47 31.52
CA ASP A 19 -23.72 -31.69 32.32
C ASP A 19 -23.12 -32.89 31.59
N THR A 20 -23.42 -33.02 30.29
CA THR A 20 -22.86 -34.07 29.43
C THR A 20 -21.35 -33.95 29.28
N LEU A 21 -20.80 -32.73 29.21
CA LEU A 21 -19.34 -32.53 29.13
C LEU A 21 -18.64 -32.80 30.46
N ALA A 22 -19.28 -32.41 31.57
CA ALA A 22 -18.74 -32.57 32.91
C ALA A 22 -18.85 -34.00 33.48
N SER A 23 -19.62 -34.88 32.84
CA SER A 23 -19.69 -36.30 33.22
C SER A 23 -18.41 -37.07 32.89
N LYS A 24 -17.52 -36.51 32.07
CA LYS A 24 -16.21 -37.09 31.74
C LYS A 24 -15.24 -37.00 32.93
N PRO A 25 -14.49 -38.07 33.25
CA PRO A 25 -13.51 -38.07 34.33
C PRO A 25 -12.45 -36.98 34.12
N GLY A 26 -12.10 -36.27 35.20
CA GLY A 26 -11.01 -35.28 35.20
C GLY A 26 -11.41 -33.85 34.83
N THR A 27 -12.68 -33.58 34.56
CA THR A 27 -13.17 -32.22 34.26
C THR A 27 -14.25 -31.80 35.25
N SER A 28 -14.38 -30.50 35.51
CA SER A 28 -15.49 -29.95 36.28
C SER A 28 -16.22 -28.90 35.45
N LYS A 29 -17.51 -28.68 35.74
CA LYS A 29 -18.30 -27.60 35.11
C LYS A 29 -17.59 -26.25 35.17
N SER A 30 -16.98 -25.94 36.32
CA SER A 30 -16.23 -24.70 36.50
C SER A 30 -14.97 -24.64 35.63
N ALA A 31 -14.27 -25.76 35.44
CA ALA A 31 -13.11 -25.82 34.55
C ALA A 31 -13.51 -25.65 33.08
N ILE A 32 -14.58 -26.32 32.64
CA ILE A 32 -15.11 -26.22 31.27
C ILE A 32 -15.54 -24.78 30.97
N VAL A 33 -16.29 -24.14 31.87
CA VAL A 33 -16.75 -22.76 31.69
C VAL A 33 -15.58 -21.77 31.70
N ALA A 34 -14.59 -21.98 32.57
CA ALA A 34 -13.40 -21.13 32.61
C ALA A 34 -12.58 -21.22 31.31
N ASP A 35 -12.41 -22.42 30.77
CA ASP A 35 -11.69 -22.65 29.52
C ASP A 35 -12.42 -22.05 28.32
N ALA A 36 -13.72 -22.30 28.22
CA ALA A 36 -14.57 -21.70 27.18
C ALA A 36 -14.58 -20.16 27.25
N LEU A 37 -14.58 -19.58 28.45
CA LEU A 37 -14.50 -18.13 28.63
C LEU A 37 -13.13 -17.58 28.22
N CYS A 38 -12.03 -18.26 28.59
CA CYS A 38 -10.70 -17.88 28.12
C CYS A 38 -10.63 -17.93 26.60
N GLU A 39 -11.13 -18.99 25.98
CA GLU A 39 -11.16 -19.13 24.53
C GLU A 39 -12.01 -18.03 23.86
N TYR A 40 -13.18 -17.71 24.42
CA TYR A 40 -14.03 -16.61 23.94
C TYR A 40 -13.31 -15.26 24.00
N LEU A 41 -12.68 -14.94 25.13
CA LEU A 41 -11.95 -13.69 25.32
C LEU A 41 -10.73 -13.61 24.39
N ASN A 42 -9.99 -14.70 24.23
CA ASN A 42 -8.87 -14.78 23.29
C ASN A 42 -9.33 -14.58 21.85
N ARG A 43 -10.38 -15.29 21.41
CA ARG A 43 -10.98 -15.12 20.08
C ARG A 43 -11.45 -13.68 19.84
N ARG A 44 -12.00 -13.01 20.85
CA ARG A 44 -12.44 -11.61 20.76
C ARG A 44 -11.24 -10.66 20.62
N ALA A 45 -10.18 -10.86 21.40
CA ALA A 45 -8.96 -10.08 21.30
C ALA A 45 -8.29 -10.25 19.93
N THR A 46 -8.23 -11.48 19.41
CA THR A 46 -7.70 -11.75 18.06
C THR A 46 -8.53 -11.07 16.98
N ARG A 47 -9.87 -11.10 17.07
CA ARG A 47 -10.75 -10.42 16.10
C ARG A 47 -10.51 -8.91 16.03
N GLU A 48 -10.34 -8.26 17.17
CA GLU A 48 -10.07 -6.81 17.21
C GLU A 48 -8.72 -6.47 16.55
N VAL A 49 -7.70 -7.29 16.80
CA VAL A 49 -6.39 -7.15 16.14
C VAL A 49 -6.49 -7.41 14.63
N ASP A 50 -7.21 -8.45 14.23
CA ASP A 50 -7.41 -8.81 12.82
C ASP A 50 -8.14 -7.69 12.06
N ASP A 51 -9.17 -7.10 12.65
CA ASP A 51 -9.93 -6.02 12.04
C ASP A 51 -9.08 -4.73 11.92
N LEU A 52 -8.29 -4.41 12.94
CA LEU A 52 -7.33 -3.30 12.85
C LEU A 52 -6.26 -3.55 11.78
N LEU A 53 -5.77 -4.79 11.67
CA LEU A 53 -4.75 -5.17 10.71
C LEU A 53 -5.28 -5.14 9.28
N LYS A 54 -6.51 -5.61 9.04
CA LYS A 54 -7.22 -5.44 7.75
C LYS A 54 -7.27 -3.99 7.32
N HIS A 55 -7.73 -3.09 8.21
CA HIS A 55 -7.79 -1.66 7.89
C HIS A 55 -6.42 -1.05 7.56
N ARG A 56 -5.37 -1.49 8.25
CA ARG A 56 -3.99 -1.07 7.95
C ARG A 56 -3.52 -1.59 6.60
N LEU A 57 -3.78 -2.86 6.28
CA LEU A 57 -3.44 -3.44 4.98
C LEU A 57 -4.19 -2.77 3.83
N ASP A 58 -5.49 -2.53 3.99
CA ASP A 58 -6.29 -1.82 2.99
C ASP A 58 -5.73 -0.42 2.71
N ARG A 59 -5.31 0.30 3.76
CA ARG A 59 -4.66 1.60 3.61
C ARG A 59 -3.34 1.49 2.86
N ILE A 60 -2.49 0.51 3.19
CA ILE A 60 -1.22 0.27 2.50
C ILE A 60 -1.45 -0.05 1.02
N SER A 61 -2.39 -0.94 0.70
CA SER A 61 -2.73 -1.31 -0.67
C SER A 61 -3.21 -0.10 -1.49
N ASN A 62 -4.02 0.78 -0.89
CA ASN A 62 -4.45 2.01 -1.56
C ASN A 62 -3.28 2.98 -1.81
N GLU A 63 -2.37 3.12 -0.86
CA GLU A 63 -1.17 3.96 -1.02
C GLU A 63 -0.23 3.39 -2.10
N LEU A 64 -0.06 2.06 -2.15
CA LEU A 64 0.72 1.39 -3.20
C LEU A 64 0.10 1.63 -4.59
N GLY A 65 -1.22 1.50 -4.73
CA GLY A 65 -1.89 1.80 -5.99
C GLY A 65 -1.73 3.27 -6.42
N ARG A 66 -1.69 4.21 -5.47
CA ARG A 66 -1.37 5.62 -5.75
C ARG A 66 0.07 5.79 -6.26
N ILE A 67 1.04 5.14 -5.62
CA ILE A 67 2.45 5.18 -6.04
C ILE A 67 2.62 4.61 -7.44
N GLU A 68 1.94 3.51 -7.76
CA GLU A 68 1.99 2.89 -9.10
C GLU A 68 1.43 3.84 -10.17
N TRP A 69 0.33 4.53 -9.87
CA TRP A 69 -0.24 5.53 -10.77
C TRP A 69 0.69 6.74 -10.95
N ASP A 70 1.25 7.26 -9.85
CA ASP A 70 2.23 8.36 -9.91
C ASP A 70 3.47 7.97 -10.73
N ALA A 71 3.96 6.74 -10.58
CA ALA A 71 5.07 6.20 -11.37
C ALA A 71 4.73 6.11 -12.87
N THR A 72 3.51 5.70 -13.20
CA THR A 72 3.02 5.66 -14.59
C THR A 72 3.02 7.07 -15.20
N VAL A 73 2.47 8.06 -14.49
CA VAL A 73 2.44 9.47 -14.94
C VAL A 73 3.87 10.02 -15.13
N LEU A 74 4.78 9.69 -14.22
CA LEU A 74 6.20 10.08 -14.33
C LEU A 74 6.85 9.47 -15.58
N LEU A 75 6.61 8.19 -15.86
CA LEU A 75 7.15 7.51 -17.05
C LEU A 75 6.57 8.08 -18.34
N GLU A 76 5.27 8.36 -18.39
CA GLU A 76 4.63 9.03 -19.53
C GLU A 76 5.22 10.43 -19.76
N THR A 77 5.37 11.21 -18.69
CA THR A 77 5.93 12.57 -18.75
C THR A 77 7.39 12.54 -19.19
N LEU A 78 8.20 11.63 -18.65
CA LEU A 78 9.60 11.44 -19.05
C LEU A 78 9.71 11.05 -20.52
N SER A 79 8.84 10.15 -20.99
CA SER A 79 8.82 9.73 -22.39
C SER A 79 8.50 10.90 -23.33
N LEU A 80 7.51 11.73 -22.97
CA LEU A 80 7.18 12.95 -23.70
C LEU A 80 8.32 13.96 -23.68
N PHE A 81 8.97 14.14 -22.53
CA PHE A 81 10.14 15.02 -22.38
C PHE A 81 11.29 14.56 -23.27
N VAL A 82 11.67 13.29 -23.23
CA VAL A 82 12.74 12.72 -24.08
C VAL A 82 12.40 12.88 -25.56
N ARG A 83 11.16 12.60 -25.96
CA ARG A 83 10.70 12.81 -27.34
C ARG A 83 10.84 14.27 -27.77
N TYR A 84 10.39 15.20 -26.93
CA TYR A 84 10.54 16.64 -27.17
C TYR A 84 12.02 17.04 -27.30
N GLN A 85 12.89 16.52 -26.43
CA GLN A 85 14.33 16.78 -26.50
C GLN A 85 14.92 16.31 -27.83
N PHE A 86 14.52 15.14 -28.36
CA PHE A 86 14.98 14.69 -29.68
C PHE A 86 14.38 15.49 -30.85
N THR A 87 13.24 16.16 -30.66
CA THR A 87 12.67 17.04 -31.68
C THR A 87 13.35 18.42 -31.70
N VAL A 88 13.73 18.95 -30.53
CA VAL A 88 14.26 20.31 -30.40
C VAL A 88 15.80 20.36 -30.42
N THR A 89 16.48 19.28 -30.04
CA THR A 89 17.95 19.23 -30.10
C THR A 89 18.40 19.05 -31.55
N ALA A 90 19.19 19.98 -32.07
CA ALA A 90 19.78 19.87 -33.39
C ALA A 90 20.54 18.52 -33.52
N PRO A 91 20.27 17.72 -34.57
CA PRO A 91 20.94 16.44 -34.74
C PRO A 91 22.45 16.67 -34.92
N VAL A 92 23.24 15.92 -34.15
CA VAL A 92 24.69 15.90 -34.31
C VAL A 92 25.01 15.30 -35.70
N PRO A 93 25.83 15.96 -36.53
CA PRO A 93 26.24 15.40 -37.83
C PRO A 93 26.89 14.03 -37.65
N GLU A 94 26.53 13.03 -38.46
CA GLU A 94 27.07 11.66 -38.33
C GLU A 94 28.60 11.58 -38.43
N ALA A 95 29.23 12.55 -39.11
CA ALA A 95 30.68 12.66 -39.20
C ALA A 95 31.34 13.00 -37.85
N ASP A 96 30.62 13.60 -36.92
CA ASP A 96 31.13 14.04 -35.62
C ASP A 96 31.02 12.91 -34.57
N LYS A 97 31.87 11.89 -34.76
CA LYS A 97 32.00 10.75 -33.83
C LYS A 97 32.35 11.18 -32.40
N ALA A 98 33.01 12.32 -32.23
CA ALA A 98 33.41 12.86 -30.93
C ALA A 98 32.20 13.39 -30.16
N ALA A 99 31.34 14.17 -30.79
CA ALA A 99 30.09 14.66 -30.18
C ALA A 99 29.16 13.49 -29.76
N HIS A 100 29.04 12.45 -30.59
CA HIS A 100 28.31 11.23 -30.21
C HIS A 100 28.94 10.50 -29.00
N ALA A 101 30.27 10.41 -28.94
CA ALA A 101 30.97 9.80 -27.81
C ALA A 101 30.77 10.59 -26.50
N ILE A 102 30.81 11.92 -26.56
CA ILE A 102 30.53 12.80 -25.41
C ILE A 102 29.08 12.63 -24.93
N GLY A 103 28.12 12.53 -25.86
CA GLY A 103 26.71 12.27 -25.53
C GLY A 103 26.51 10.96 -24.77
N ARG A 104 27.12 9.86 -25.24
CA ARG A 104 27.07 8.56 -24.55
C ARG A 104 27.69 8.60 -23.16
N GLU A 105 28.84 9.26 -23.00
CA GLU A 105 29.50 9.41 -21.70
C GLU A 105 28.67 10.25 -20.72
N ARG A 106 28.03 11.33 -21.18
CA ARG A 106 27.11 12.12 -20.35
C ARG A 106 25.90 11.30 -19.89
N PHE A 107 25.30 10.51 -20.78
CA PHE A 107 24.19 9.63 -20.44
C PHE A 107 24.60 8.58 -19.40
N ARG A 108 25.76 7.94 -19.59
CA ARG A 108 26.30 6.95 -18.64
C ARG A 108 26.49 7.56 -17.25
N ARG A 109 27.08 8.76 -17.15
CA ARG A 109 27.25 9.47 -15.88
C ARG A 109 25.92 9.82 -15.21
N PHE A 110 24.92 10.21 -16.00
CA PHE A 110 23.58 10.46 -15.50
C PHE A 110 22.95 9.19 -14.92
N VAL A 111 22.98 8.06 -15.64
CA VAL A 111 22.48 6.75 -15.16
C VAL A 111 23.21 6.33 -13.88
N ASP A 112 24.54 6.45 -13.84
CA ASP A 112 25.34 6.13 -12.65
C ASP A 112 24.96 7.00 -11.44
N GLN A 113 24.69 8.29 -11.66
CA GLN A 113 24.26 9.22 -10.61
C GLN A 113 22.85 8.90 -10.12
N VAL A 114 21.90 8.60 -11.01
CA VAL A 114 20.54 8.16 -10.66
C VAL A 114 20.60 6.85 -9.89
N GLY A 115 21.39 5.88 -10.32
CA GLY A 115 21.59 4.60 -9.64
C GLY A 115 22.16 4.77 -8.23
N ARG A 116 23.18 5.63 -8.05
CA ARG A 116 23.70 5.99 -6.72
C ARG A 116 22.62 6.65 -5.86
N GLN A 117 21.87 7.60 -6.40
CA GLN A 117 20.84 8.31 -5.64
C GLN A 117 19.72 7.35 -5.17
N LEU A 118 19.25 6.45 -6.04
CA LEU A 118 18.25 5.44 -5.72
C LEU A 118 18.75 4.48 -4.62
N SER A 119 20.02 4.06 -4.69
CA SER A 119 20.62 3.21 -3.65
C SER A 119 20.70 3.89 -2.27
N THR A 120 20.64 5.23 -2.22
CA THR A 120 20.63 6.01 -0.97
C THR A 120 19.24 6.31 -0.42
N GLY A 121 18.16 5.90 -1.11
CA GLY A 121 16.78 6.09 -0.64
C GLY A 121 16.29 7.54 -0.55
N ARG A 122 17.04 8.52 -1.08
CA ARG A 122 16.66 9.94 -1.07
C ARG A 122 15.83 10.28 -2.30
N SER A 123 14.63 10.84 -2.07
CA SER A 123 13.73 11.30 -3.13
C SER A 123 14.38 12.37 -4.01
N ILE A 124 14.17 12.29 -5.32
CA ILE A 124 14.54 13.32 -6.28
C ILE A 124 13.47 14.41 -6.19
N GLY A 125 13.73 15.47 -5.42
CA GLY A 125 13.04 16.75 -5.58
C GLY A 125 11.71 16.96 -4.84
N VAL A 126 11.31 16.11 -3.89
CA VAL A 126 10.23 16.47 -2.95
C VAL A 126 10.84 16.81 -1.60
N SER A 127 11.09 18.09 -1.35
CA SER A 127 11.18 18.61 0.01
C SER A 127 9.91 18.18 0.74
N ARG A 128 10.07 17.36 1.77
CA ARG A 128 8.99 16.88 2.64
C ARG A 128 8.51 18.03 3.52
N GLU A 129 7.95 19.06 2.91
CA GLU A 129 7.04 19.98 3.58
C GLU A 129 5.64 19.53 3.16
N MET A 130 4.94 18.84 4.05
CA MET A 130 3.50 18.63 3.94
C MET A 130 2.80 19.90 4.44
N PRO A 131 2.05 20.65 3.60
CA PRO A 131 0.85 21.32 4.06
C PRO A 131 -0.31 20.32 4.00
N GLY A 132 -1.09 20.28 5.06
CA GLY A 132 -2.17 19.33 5.26
C GLY A 132 -3.21 19.29 4.12
N THR A 133 -3.77 18.08 3.97
CA THR A 133 -5.11 17.80 3.43
C THR A 133 -5.40 18.25 2.00
N LEU A 134 -5.05 17.41 1.03
CA LEU A 134 -5.86 17.24 -0.18
C LEU A 134 -6.34 15.78 -0.26
N ARG A 135 -7.51 15.57 0.33
CA ARG A 135 -8.29 14.34 0.24
C ARG A 135 -8.96 14.33 -1.16
N PRO A 136 -8.67 13.38 -2.06
CA PRO A 136 -9.38 13.32 -3.32
C PRO A 136 -10.81 12.88 -3.04
N ARG A 137 -11.76 13.79 -3.29
CA ARG A 137 -13.19 13.53 -3.21
C ARG A 137 -13.54 12.57 -4.35
N ARG A 138 -13.92 11.33 -4.01
CA ARG A 138 -14.57 10.38 -4.93
C ARG A 138 -15.77 11.07 -5.59
N GLY A 139 -15.88 10.93 -6.91
CA GLY A 139 -17.13 11.10 -7.65
C GLY A 139 -17.07 12.07 -8.82
N ALA A 140 -16.93 11.51 -10.02
CA ALA A 140 -17.78 11.73 -11.21
C ALA A 140 -16.92 11.48 -12.46
N GLY A 141 -17.33 10.47 -13.23
CA GLY A 141 -16.71 10.14 -14.51
C GLY A 141 -16.54 11.38 -15.38
N ARG A 142 -15.31 11.61 -15.82
CA ARG A 142 -15.01 12.57 -16.88
C ARG A 142 -14.25 11.82 -17.96
N THR A 143 -15.03 11.40 -18.96
CA THR A 143 -14.54 10.99 -20.27
C THR A 143 -13.60 12.07 -20.80
N ILE A 144 -12.32 11.73 -20.96
CA ILE A 144 -11.42 12.53 -21.78
C ILE A 144 -11.84 12.27 -23.23
N ARG A 145 -12.70 13.12 -23.76
CA ARG A 145 -12.96 13.19 -25.21
C ARG A 145 -11.70 13.76 -25.86
N TYR A 146 -11.02 12.95 -26.66
CA TYR A 146 -10.05 13.43 -27.64
C TYR A 146 -10.83 14.25 -28.69
N ALA A 147 -10.68 15.57 -28.67
CA ALA A 147 -11.13 16.42 -29.76
C ALA A 147 -10.17 16.19 -30.94
N ALA A 148 -10.66 15.47 -31.95
CA ALA A 148 -9.99 15.30 -33.21
C ALA A 148 -10.14 16.58 -34.06
N GLY A 149 -9.00 17.17 -34.43
CA GLY A 149 -8.78 17.85 -35.71
C GLY A 149 -8.56 19.37 -35.68
N PRO A 150 -7.99 19.96 -36.76
CA PRO A 150 -7.49 19.32 -37.98
C PRO A 150 -6.02 19.62 -38.32
N ALA A 151 -5.51 18.80 -39.23
CA ALA A 151 -4.32 19.02 -40.02
C ALA A 151 -4.32 20.39 -40.73
N ALA A 152 -3.18 21.07 -40.71
CA ALA A 152 -2.57 21.74 -41.85
C ALA A 152 -1.39 22.59 -41.36
N PHE A 153 -0.17 22.12 -41.57
CA PHE A 153 0.96 23.03 -41.74
C PHE A 153 1.65 22.61 -43.04
N ARG A 154 1.54 23.51 -44.02
CA ARG A 154 2.34 23.54 -45.24
C ARG A 154 3.62 24.32 -44.95
#